data_AF-A0A8I0L3A0-F1
#
_entry.id   AF-A0A8I0L3A0-F1
#
_cell.length_a   1.000
_cell.length_b   1.000
_cell.length_c   1.000
_cell.angle_alpha   90.00
_cell.angle_beta   90.00
_cell.angle_gamma   90.00
#
_symmetry.space_group_name_H-M   'P 1'
#
loop_
_entity.id
_entity.type
_entity.pdbx_description
1 polymer ?
#
loop_
_entity_poly.entity_id
_entity_poly.type
_entity_poly.pdbx_seq_one_letter_code
_entity_poly.pdbx_strand_id
1 'polypeptide(L)' 'VGAPLGHDFAVISLSDLLTPWEKIEKRLECAAEADFAICLYNPSSKKRHDYLMRACDIMLKHKNADTVCAVAKNIGRD' A
#
# COMPACT_ATOMS: atom_id res chain seq x y z
N VAL A 1 -6.38 -12.79 8.84
CA VAL A 1 -4.97 -12.57 8.42
C VAL A 1 -3.95 -12.73 9.56
N GLY A 2 -4.35 -13.15 10.78
CA GLY A 2 -3.41 -13.31 11.89
C GLY A 2 -2.94 -11.94 12.42
N ALA A 3 -1.64 -11.76 12.57
CA ALA A 3 -1.01 -10.52 13.04
C ALA A 3 -0.10 -9.88 11.97
N PRO A 4 -0.63 -9.47 10.79
CA PRO A 4 0.19 -8.98 9.68
C PRO A 4 0.86 -7.61 9.93
N LEU A 5 0.45 -6.90 10.99
CA LEU A 5 0.99 -5.61 11.42
C LEU A 5 1.65 -5.71 12.81
N GLY A 6 2.24 -6.86 13.13
CA GLY A 6 2.86 -7.13 14.44
C GLY A 6 4.23 -6.47 14.66
N HIS A 7 4.89 -6.02 13.58
CA HIS A 7 6.16 -5.29 13.58
C HIS A 7 5.96 -3.88 13.02
N ASP A 8 7.06 -3.15 12.77
CA ASP A 8 7.00 -1.80 12.20
C ASP A 8 6.20 -1.77 10.90
N PHE A 9 5.22 -0.87 10.86
CA PHE A 9 4.29 -0.77 9.75
C PHE A 9 3.95 0.67 9.38
N ALA A 10 3.59 0.86 8.12
CA ALA A 10 3.11 2.12 7.58
C ALA A 10 1.68 1.96 7.05
N VAL A 11 0.85 2.98 7.27
CA VAL A 11 -0.48 3.09 6.66
C VAL A 11 -0.44 4.20 5.62
N ILE A 12 -0.67 3.85 4.36
CA ILE A 12 -0.52 4.77 3.23
C ILE A 12 -1.82 4.79 2.43
N SER A 13 -2.39 5.98 2.24
CA SER A 13 -3.52 6.19 1.33
C SER A 13 -3.02 6.40 -0.09
N LEU A 14 -3.62 5.71 -1.07
CA LEU A 14 -3.37 5.96 -2.50
C LEU A 14 -4.29 7.05 -3.09
N SER A 15 -5.05 7.78 -2.26
CA SER A 15 -5.89 8.88 -2.75
C SER A 15 -5.06 10.15 -2.97
N ASP A 16 -5.03 10.60 -4.22
CA ASP A 16 -4.37 11.82 -4.68
C ASP A 16 -5.21 13.11 -4.50
N LEU A 17 -6.47 12.99 -4.08
CA LEU A 17 -7.43 14.12 -4.00
C LEU A 17 -6.87 15.40 -3.35
N LEU A 18 -6.13 15.24 -2.24
CA LEU A 18 -5.50 16.34 -1.49
C LEU A 18 -3.98 16.13 -1.30
N THR A 19 -3.44 15.05 -1.85
CA THR A 19 -2.03 14.67 -1.67
C THR A 19 -1.42 14.45 -3.05
N PRO A 20 -0.45 15.28 -3.47
CA PRO A 20 0.23 15.07 -4.74
C PRO A 20 0.80 13.66 -4.85
N TRP A 21 0.68 13.06 -6.03
CA TRP A 21 1.09 11.67 -6.26
C TRP A 21 2.56 11.43 -5.90
N GLU A 22 3.43 12.40 -6.20
CA GLU A 22 4.87 12.35 -5.93
C GLU A 22 5.16 12.13 -4.43
N LYS A 23 4.30 12.68 -3.56
CA LYS A 23 4.41 12.49 -2.11
C LYS A 23 3.93 11.09 -1.68
N ILE A 24 2.95 10.52 -2.36
CA ILE A 24 2.49 9.14 -2.12
C ILE A 24 3.59 8.17 -2.56
N GLU A 25 4.14 8.36 -3.76
CA GLU A 25 5.24 7.57 -4.30
C GLU A 25 6.46 7.60 -3.38
N LYS A 26 6.87 8.78 -2.90
CA LYS A 26 8.00 8.89 -1.97
C LYS A 26 7.76 8.11 -0.67
N ARG A 27 6.52 8.09 -0.16
CA ARG A 27 6.17 7.31 1.04
C ARG A 27 6.22 5.81 0.78
N LEU A 28 5.73 5.35 -0.37
CA LEU A 28 5.77 3.95 -0.76
C LEU A 28 7.22 3.46 -0.90
N GLU A 29 8.04 4.23 -1.62
CA GLU A 29 9.46 3.94 -1.82
C GLU A 29 10.19 3.84 -0.47
N CYS A 30 10.06 4.86 0.40
CA CYS A 30 10.75 4.85 1.70
C CYS A 30 10.24 3.77 2.66
N ALA A 31 8.93 3.47 2.67
CA ALA A 31 8.39 2.40 3.50
C ALA A 31 8.86 1.02 3.01
N ALA A 32 8.99 0.83 1.70
CA ALA A 32 9.49 -0.41 1.11
C ALA A 32 11.00 -0.57 1.36
N GLU A 33 11.78 0.50 1.17
CA GLU A 33 13.23 0.54 1.44
C GLU A 33 13.55 0.26 2.93
N ALA A 34 12.70 0.73 3.84
CA ALA A 34 12.86 0.51 5.29
C ALA A 34 12.33 -0.86 5.78
N ASP A 35 11.86 -1.72 4.87
CA ASP A 35 11.26 -3.03 5.15
C ASP A 35 10.02 -3.00 6.09
N PHE A 36 9.19 -1.97 5.98
CA PHE A 36 7.95 -1.90 6.76
C PHE A 36 6.91 -2.89 6.23
N ALA A 37 6.04 -3.38 7.10
CA ALA A 37 4.73 -3.88 6.67
C ALA A 37 3.88 -2.69 6.17
N ILE A 38 3.23 -2.81 5.01
CA ILE A 38 2.52 -1.68 4.39
C ILE A 38 1.04 -2.00 4.25
N CYS A 39 0.19 -1.16 4.85
CA CYS A 39 -1.25 -1.20 4.68
C CYS A 39 -1.71 -0.11 3.72
N LEU A 40 -2.27 -0.50 2.58
CA LEU A 40 -2.76 0.42 1.56
C LEU A 40 -4.25 0.73 1.75
N TYR A 41 -4.56 1.99 2.02
CA TYR A 41 -5.93 2.52 2.07
C TYR A 41 -6.31 3.20 0.77
N ASN A 42 -7.61 3.20 0.46
CA ASN A 42 -8.16 3.72 -0.79
C ASN A 42 -7.41 3.21 -2.04
N PRO A 43 -7.12 1.89 -2.12
CA PRO A 43 -6.16 1.37 -3.10
C PRO A 43 -6.62 1.54 -4.55
N SER A 44 -7.93 1.68 -4.77
CA SER A 44 -8.50 1.86 -6.10
C SER A 44 -9.83 2.61 -6.03
N SER A 45 -10.21 3.22 -7.15
CA SER A 45 -11.54 3.79 -7.39
C SER A 45 -11.86 3.72 -8.88
N LYS A 46 -13.09 4.08 -9.30
CA LYS A 46 -13.46 4.13 -10.72
C LYS A 46 -12.48 4.96 -11.57
N LYS A 47 -11.95 6.06 -11.04
CA LYS A 47 -11.02 6.96 -11.74
C LYS A 47 -9.54 6.57 -11.58
N ARG A 48 -9.20 5.64 -10.68
CA ARG A 48 -7.83 5.28 -10.26
C ARG A 48 -7.65 3.76 -10.26
N HIS A 49 -7.91 3.14 -11.40
CA HIS A 49 -7.89 1.69 -11.52
C HIS A 49 -6.44 1.14 -11.57
N ASP A 50 -5.50 1.95 -12.03
CA ASP A 50 -4.07 1.64 -12.18
C ASP A 50 -3.22 1.90 -10.91
N TYR A 51 -3.75 2.63 -9.93
CA TYR A 51 -2.97 3.12 -8.78
C TYR A 51 -2.39 2.00 -7.91
N LEU A 52 -3.16 0.93 -7.69
CA LEU A 52 -2.67 -0.21 -6.93
C LEU A 52 -1.49 -0.88 -7.66
N MET A 53 -1.58 -1.05 -8.98
CA MET A 53 -0.51 -1.63 -9.79
C MET A 53 0.75 -0.76 -9.70
N ARG A 54 0.62 0.55 -9.87
CA ARG A 54 1.74 1.49 -9.72
C ARG A 54 2.39 1.43 -8.34
N ALA A 55 1.58 1.32 -7.28
CA ALA A 55 2.10 1.17 -5.93
C ALA A 55 2.87 -0.16 -5.75
N CYS A 56 2.39 -1.26 -6.32
CA CYS A 56 3.11 -2.54 -6.36
C CYS A 56 4.44 -2.40 -7.11
N ASP A 57 4.45 -1.78 -8.29
CA ASP A 57 5.67 -1.58 -9.09
C ASP A 57 6.73 -0.79 -8.34
N ILE A 58 6.32 0.23 -7.57
CA ILE A 58 7.21 1.00 -6.69
C ILE A 58 7.78 0.10 -5.59
N MET A 59 6.93 -0.62 -4.87
CA MET A 59 7.37 -1.47 -3.75
C MET A 59 8.26 -2.63 -4.21
N LEU A 60 8.02 -3.20 -5.39
CA LEU A 60 8.80 -4.31 -5.98
C LEU A 60 10.25 -3.95 -6.31
N LYS A 61 10.61 -2.65 -6.33
CA LYS A 61 12.01 -2.23 -6.42
C LYS A 61 12.82 -2.61 -5.18
N HIS A 62 12.16 -2.76 -4.03
CA HIS A 62 12.79 -3.00 -2.73
C HIS A 62 12.34 -4.31 -2.08
N LYS A 63 11.08 -4.71 -2.30
CA LYS A 63 10.48 -5.92 -1.72
C LYS A 63 10.54 -7.10 -2.68
N ASN A 64 10.65 -8.31 -2.12
CA ASN A 64 10.61 -9.55 -2.88
C ASN A 64 9.23 -9.75 -3.54
N ALA A 65 9.19 -10.23 -4.77
CA ALA A 65 7.95 -10.60 -5.48
C ALA A 65 7.11 -11.66 -4.75
N ASP A 66 7.75 -12.49 -3.91
CA ASP A 66 7.08 -13.50 -3.08
C ASP A 66 6.51 -12.93 -1.76
N THR A 67 6.57 -11.60 -1.54
CA THR A 67 6.05 -10.97 -0.32
C THR A 67 4.55 -11.27 -0.15
N VAL A 68 4.20 -11.84 1.01
CA VAL A 68 2.82 -12.21 1.31
C VAL A 68 1.94 -10.96 1.40
N CYS A 69 0.87 -10.95 0.61
CA CYS A 69 -0.12 -9.87 0.59
C CYS A 69 -1.51 -10.41 0.92
N ALA A 70 -2.37 -9.54 1.45
CA ALA A 70 -3.77 -9.87 1.70
C ALA A 70 -4.68 -8.70 1.28
N VAL A 71 -5.82 -9.03 0.67
CA VAL A 71 -6.88 -8.07 0.37
C VAL A 71 -8.03 -8.28 1.34
N ALA A 72 -8.39 -7.22 2.05
CA ALA A 72 -9.45 -7.20 3.03
C ALA A 72 -10.55 -6.23 2.56
N LYS A 73 -11.79 -6.70 2.47
CA LYS A 73 -12.96 -5.90 2.04
C LYS A 73 -14.10 -6.13 3.01
N ASN A 74 -14.87 -5.08 3.32
CA ASN A 74 -16.03 -5.12 4.21
C ASN A 74 -15.71 -5.73 5.60
N ILE A 75 -14.51 -5.49 6.13
CA ILE A 75 -14.13 -5.98 7.45
C ILE A 75 -15.03 -5.36 8.51
N GLY A 76 -15.57 -6.20 9.40
CA GLY A 76 -16.45 -5.76 10.50
C GLY A 76 -17.83 -5.28 10.05
N ARG A 77 -18.28 -5.68 8.85
CA ARG A 77 -19.65 -5.43 8.36
C ARG A 77 -20.42 -6.75 8.31
N ASP A 78 -21.72 -6.68 8.59
CA ASP A 78 -22.68 -7.78 8.39
C ASP A 78 -22.87 -8.11 6.89
#